data_AF-A0A8X6L0C2-F1
#
_entry.id   AF-A0A8X6L0C2-F1
#
_cell.length_a   1.000
_cell.length_b   1.000
_cell.length_c   1.000
_cell.angle_alpha   90.00
_cell.angle_beta   90.00
_cell.angle_gamma   90.00
#
_symmetry.space_group_name_H-M   'P 1'
#
loop_
_entity.id
_entity.type
_entity.pdbx_description
1 polymer ?
#
loop_
_entity_poly.entity_id
_entity_poly.type
_entity_poly.pdbx_seq_one_letter_code
_entity_poly.pdbx_strand_id
1 'polypeptide(L)'
;MACATKVLQSKSEVLLDEGFNIEIITIRRHVGSGKRNRRVIIPSIDRLRKTSIRCVPDDDLNICCSKAILLAIAEVEKDADLGSLRRTGCCILQRRAIALHQKTGVPQGPCGFEEIALFEQYLKIQVIVISTTALNQVCYKGPVREDRRIYLWHHDNHFDVITSPKGFYGKCCKVIQRKVCPKSQHQCGEKRCPICKKVVAENHMCYLQKESAKKSNEKLIFFDFETDQSNGEHIVNFVVSQYLDGTEFVCEGYDAIDKF
;
A
#
# COMPACT_ATOMS: atom_id res chain seq x y z
N MET A 1 -13.20 33.55 26.09
CA MET A 1 -13.45 32.18 25.60
C MET A 1 -12.49 31.24 26.30
N ALA A 2 -12.95 30.55 27.35
CA ALA A 2 -12.14 29.64 28.14
C ALA A 2 -12.49 28.19 27.77
N CYS A 3 -11.57 27.48 27.12
CA CYS A 3 -11.64 26.04 26.92
C CYS A 3 -10.89 25.39 28.09
N ALA A 4 -11.63 24.96 29.12
CA ALA A 4 -11.10 24.14 30.19
C ALA A 4 -11.45 22.68 29.90
N THR A 5 -10.54 21.94 29.26
CA THR A 5 -10.64 20.48 29.17
C THR A 5 -10.07 19.90 30.47
N LYS A 6 -10.92 19.61 31.46
CA LYS A 6 -10.52 18.93 32.69
C LYS A 6 -10.28 17.46 32.37
N VAL A 7 -9.04 17.10 32.03
CA VAL A 7 -8.61 15.70 31.90
C VAL A 7 -8.35 15.18 33.30
N LEU A 8 -9.19 14.27 33.79
CA LEU A 8 -8.94 13.53 35.03
C LEU A 8 -7.75 12.57 34.79
N GLN A 9 -6.64 12.79 35.50
CA GLN A 9 -5.52 11.86 35.55
C GLN A 9 -5.77 10.80 36.64
N SER A 10 -5.18 9.62 36.48
CA SER A 10 -5.42 8.39 37.26
C SER A 10 -5.13 8.42 38.78
N LYS A 11 -5.00 9.60 39.39
CA LYS A 11 -4.72 9.79 40.83
C LYS A 11 -5.69 10.74 41.53
N SER A 12 -6.78 11.14 40.88
CA SER A 12 -7.85 11.92 41.52
C SER A 12 -8.88 10.96 42.12
N GLU A 13 -9.12 11.08 43.42
CA GLU A 13 -10.18 10.36 44.13
C GLU A 13 -11.54 10.88 43.65
N VAL A 14 -12.44 9.96 43.31
CA VAL A 14 -13.81 10.26 42.87
C VAL A 14 -14.74 9.75 43.97
N LEU A 15 -15.57 10.63 44.52
CA LEU A 15 -16.61 10.28 45.48
C LEU A 15 -17.71 9.51 44.74
N LEU A 16 -18.01 8.27 45.17
CA LEU A 16 -18.95 7.36 44.51
C LEU A 16 -20.42 7.75 44.73
N ASP A 17 -20.66 8.68 45.64
CA ASP A 17 -21.99 9.02 46.16
C ASP A 17 -22.70 10.06 45.28
N GLU A 18 -22.00 10.64 44.30
CA GLU A 18 -22.52 11.61 43.34
C GLU A 18 -22.54 11.02 41.92
N GLY A 19 -23.71 11.00 41.28
CA GLY A 19 -23.84 10.54 39.90
C GLY A 19 -22.95 11.35 38.96
N PHE A 20 -22.13 10.69 38.14
CA PHE A 20 -21.22 11.34 37.21
C PHE A 20 -21.62 11.08 35.75
N ASN A 21 -21.36 12.05 34.88
CA ASN A 21 -21.59 11.94 33.45
C ASN A 21 -20.28 11.59 32.74
N ILE A 22 -20.23 10.45 32.05
CA ILE A 22 -19.09 10.04 31.22
C ILE A 22 -19.33 10.47 29.77
N GLU A 23 -18.54 11.41 29.24
CA GLU A 23 -18.50 11.67 27.79
C GLU A 23 -17.36 10.88 27.14
N ILE A 24 -17.69 9.74 26.52
CA ILE A 24 -16.71 8.92 25.79
C ILE A 24 -16.51 9.49 24.38
N ILE A 25 -15.39 10.19 24.17
CA ILE A 25 -14.99 10.66 22.84
C ILE A 25 -14.10 9.59 22.19
N THR A 26 -14.70 8.74 21.35
CA THR A 26 -13.93 7.77 20.56
C THR A 26 -13.17 8.49 19.43
N ILE A 27 -11.85 8.58 19.56
CA ILE A 27 -10.98 9.09 18.51
C ILE A 27 -10.29 7.92 17.81
N ARG A 28 -10.68 7.62 16.57
CA ARG A 28 -9.91 6.69 15.74
C ARG A 28 -8.65 7.38 15.24
N ARG A 29 -7.47 6.82 15.55
CA ARG A 29 -6.23 7.14 14.82
C ARG A 29 -6.39 6.66 13.38
N HIS A 30 -6.83 7.54 12.50
CA HIS A 30 -6.85 7.26 11.06
C HIS A 30 -5.45 7.40 10.50
N VAL A 31 -4.62 6.38 10.75
CA VAL A 31 -3.65 5.77 9.81
C VAL A 31 -2.79 4.75 10.55
N GLY A 32 -3.29 3.53 10.68
CA GLY A 32 -2.39 2.39 10.52
C GLY A 32 -1.86 2.44 9.08
N SER A 33 -0.54 2.42 8.91
CA SER A 33 0.15 2.39 7.61
C SER A 33 -0.08 1.05 6.91
N GLY A 34 -1.34 0.66 6.64
CA GLY A 34 -1.64 -0.50 5.82
C GLY A 34 -0.87 -0.37 4.50
N LYS A 35 -0.04 -1.38 4.18
CA LYS A 35 0.93 -1.46 3.08
C LYS A 35 0.72 -0.36 2.02
N ARG A 36 1.23 0.84 2.27
CA ARG A 36 1.19 1.92 1.29
C ARG A 36 2.17 1.54 0.19
N ASN A 37 1.76 1.67 -1.07
CA ASN A 37 2.68 1.54 -2.21
C ASN A 37 3.90 2.46 -1.97
N ARG A 38 5.02 1.86 -1.54
CA ARG A 38 6.26 2.55 -1.20
C ARG A 38 6.81 3.22 -2.46
N ARG A 39 7.27 4.47 -2.35
CA ARG A 39 8.06 5.08 -3.43
C ARG A 39 9.37 4.32 -3.56
N VAL A 40 9.92 4.26 -4.76
CA VAL A 40 11.29 3.76 -4.99
C VAL A 40 12.26 4.80 -4.44
N ILE A 41 13.08 4.41 -3.48
CA ILE A 41 14.05 5.24 -2.77
C ILE A 41 15.42 4.56 -2.79
N ILE A 42 15.49 3.26 -2.53
CA ILE A 42 16.75 2.51 -2.41
C ILE A 42 16.71 1.34 -3.40
N PRO A 43 17.46 1.39 -4.52
CA PRO A 43 17.29 0.45 -5.61
C PRO A 43 17.44 -1.02 -5.21
N SER A 44 18.52 -1.32 -4.47
CA SER A 44 18.83 -2.66 -3.94
C SER A 44 17.74 -3.26 -3.06
N ILE A 45 16.98 -2.43 -2.34
CA ILE A 45 15.86 -2.88 -1.48
C ILE A 45 14.56 -2.94 -2.28
N ASP A 46 14.30 -1.92 -3.10
CA ASP A 46 13.02 -1.75 -3.79
C ASP A 46 12.82 -2.77 -4.91
N ARG A 47 13.91 -3.19 -5.58
CA ARG A 47 13.84 -4.28 -6.58
C ARG A 47 13.28 -5.58 -5.98
N LEU A 48 13.64 -5.90 -4.74
CA LEU A 48 13.22 -7.11 -4.04
C LEU A 48 11.81 -7.00 -3.45
N ARG A 49 11.43 -5.81 -2.98
CA ARG A 49 10.19 -5.61 -2.21
C ARG A 49 8.98 -5.24 -3.06
N LYS A 50 9.17 -4.65 -4.23
CA LYS A 50 8.06 -4.15 -5.05
C LYS A 50 7.61 -5.20 -6.06
N THR A 51 6.35 -5.61 -5.95
CA THR A 51 5.71 -6.55 -6.88
C THR A 51 5.60 -6.02 -8.32
N SER A 52 5.69 -4.70 -8.50
CA SER A 52 5.70 -4.03 -9.79
C SER A 52 7.05 -4.09 -10.51
N ILE A 53 8.07 -4.63 -9.86
CA ILE A 53 9.42 -4.78 -10.38
C ILE A 53 9.71 -6.27 -10.48
N ARG A 54 10.23 -6.70 -11.62
CA ARG A 54 10.74 -8.06 -11.80
C ARG A 54 12.25 -7.96 -11.91
N CYS A 55 12.91 -8.49 -10.89
CA CYS A 55 14.36 -8.57 -10.83
C CYS A 55 14.88 -9.47 -11.95
N VAL A 56 15.78 -8.94 -12.76
CA VAL A 56 16.57 -9.74 -13.69
C VAL A 56 17.77 -10.30 -12.91
N PRO A 57 18.08 -11.60 -13.07
CA PRO A 57 19.27 -12.17 -12.45
C PRO A 57 20.54 -11.52 -13.02
N ASP A 58 21.51 -11.24 -12.16
CA ASP A 58 22.84 -10.78 -12.56
C ASP A 58 23.55 -11.84 -13.40
N ASP A 59 24.45 -11.37 -14.28
CA ASP A 59 25.23 -12.25 -15.15
C ASP A 59 26.59 -11.67 -15.49
N ASP A 60 27.54 -12.57 -15.71
CA ASP A 60 28.94 -12.22 -15.99
C ASP A 60 29.14 -11.55 -17.35
N LEU A 61 28.18 -11.73 -18.28
CA LEU A 61 28.23 -11.17 -19.63
C LEU A 61 27.65 -9.75 -19.71
N ASN A 62 27.10 -9.22 -18.61
CA ASN A 62 26.43 -7.92 -18.52
C ASN A 62 25.29 -7.71 -19.53
N ILE A 63 24.62 -8.78 -19.97
CA ILE A 63 23.51 -8.73 -20.95
C ILE A 63 22.14 -8.53 -20.28
N CYS A 64 22.10 -7.89 -19.11
CA CYS A 64 20.88 -7.67 -18.34
C CYS A 64 19.81 -6.89 -19.13
N CYS A 65 20.21 -5.95 -20.00
CA CYS A 65 19.29 -5.17 -20.81
C CYS A 65 18.48 -6.03 -21.79
N SER A 66 19.15 -6.87 -22.58
CA SER A 66 18.48 -7.76 -23.55
C SER A 66 17.62 -8.81 -22.83
N LYS A 67 18.08 -9.33 -21.68
CA LYS A 67 17.27 -10.20 -20.82
C LYS A 67 16.02 -9.50 -20.29
N ALA A 68 16.13 -8.25 -19.83
CA ALA A 68 15.00 -7.47 -19.33
C ALA A 68 13.96 -7.23 -20.43
N ILE A 69 14.41 -6.89 -21.65
CA ILE A 69 13.53 -6.71 -22.82
C ILE A 69 12.75 -8.00 -23.12
N LEU A 70 13.45 -9.14 -23.23
CA LEU A 70 12.81 -10.43 -23.52
C LEU A 70 11.83 -10.85 -22.42
N LEU A 71 12.19 -10.63 -21.15
CA LEU A 71 11.32 -10.94 -20.02
C LEU A 71 10.08 -10.03 -20.01
N ALA A 72 10.24 -8.75 -20.34
CA ALA A 72 9.12 -7.81 -20.43
C ALA A 72 8.15 -8.18 -21.57
N ILE A 73 8.67 -8.60 -22.73
CA ILE A 73 7.84 -9.08 -23.84
C ILE A 73 7.05 -10.33 -23.43
N ALA A 74 7.72 -11.31 -22.81
CA ALA A 74 7.05 -12.53 -22.34
C ALA A 74 5.92 -12.22 -21.33
N GLU A 75 6.10 -11.19 -20.48
CA GLU A 75 5.05 -10.75 -19.55
C GLU A 75 3.88 -10.07 -20.28
N VAL A 76 4.14 -9.25 -21.29
CA VAL A 76 3.09 -8.58 -22.09
C VAL A 76 2.30 -9.60 -22.91
N GLU A 77 2.99 -10.55 -23.52
CA GLU A 77 2.39 -11.60 -24.37
C GLU A 77 1.77 -12.74 -23.57
N LYS A 78 2.02 -12.79 -22.25
CA LYS A 78 1.60 -13.87 -21.35
C LYS A 78 2.07 -15.25 -21.85
N ASP A 79 3.34 -15.31 -22.23
CA ASP A 79 3.98 -16.54 -22.71
C ASP A 79 3.86 -17.65 -21.64
N ALA A 80 3.50 -18.87 -22.07
CA ALA A 80 3.40 -20.03 -21.18
C ALA A 80 4.74 -20.33 -20.49
N ASP A 81 5.85 -20.00 -21.16
CA ASP A 81 7.21 -20.22 -20.66
C ASP A 81 7.70 -19.16 -19.67
N LEU A 82 6.89 -18.13 -19.36
CA LEU A 82 7.27 -17.04 -18.46
C LEU A 82 7.79 -17.56 -17.11
N GLY A 83 7.17 -18.60 -16.55
CA GLY A 83 7.61 -19.22 -15.30
C GLY A 83 9.02 -19.83 -15.39
N SER A 84 9.39 -20.37 -16.56
CA SER A 84 10.71 -20.94 -16.83
C SER A 84 11.76 -19.86 -17.04
N LEU A 85 11.42 -18.76 -17.73
CA LEU A 85 12.32 -17.63 -17.97
C LEU A 85 12.70 -16.89 -16.68
N ARG A 86 11.86 -16.96 -15.64
CA ARG A 86 12.08 -16.28 -14.36
C ARG A 86 13.03 -17.00 -13.40
N ARG A 87 13.39 -18.25 -13.66
CA ARG A 87 14.24 -19.02 -12.74
C ARG A 87 15.67 -18.46 -12.74
N THR A 88 16.27 -18.35 -11.56
CA THR A 88 17.69 -18.00 -11.41
C THR A 88 18.55 -19.06 -12.12
N GLY A 89 19.57 -18.64 -12.87
CA GLY A 89 20.40 -19.55 -13.67
C GLY A 89 19.70 -20.11 -14.92
N CYS A 90 18.58 -19.51 -15.36
CA CYS A 90 17.88 -19.94 -16.56
C CYS A 90 18.74 -19.72 -17.81
N CYS A 91 19.33 -20.81 -18.29
CA CYS A 91 20.13 -20.84 -19.50
C CYS A 91 19.33 -20.51 -20.77
N ILE A 92 17.99 -20.63 -20.74
CA ILE A 92 17.11 -20.30 -21.88
C ILE A 92 17.06 -18.78 -22.09
N LEU A 93 16.86 -18.01 -21.03
CA LEU A 93 16.82 -16.55 -21.12
C LEU A 93 18.16 -15.99 -21.60
N GLN A 94 19.27 -16.52 -21.07
CA GLN A 94 20.61 -16.16 -21.51
C GLN A 94 20.86 -16.52 -22.98
N ARG A 95 20.50 -17.73 -23.43
CA ARG A 95 20.62 -18.14 -24.83
C ARG A 95 19.78 -17.25 -25.77
N ARG A 96 18.54 -16.92 -25.40
CA ARG A 96 17.68 -16.02 -26.18
C ARG A 96 18.27 -14.62 -26.26
N ALA A 97 18.84 -14.11 -25.16
CA ALA A 97 19.51 -12.82 -25.13
C ALA A 97 20.76 -12.79 -26.03
N ILE A 98 21.64 -13.80 -25.94
CA ILE A 98 22.81 -13.92 -26.83
C ILE A 98 22.39 -14.00 -28.30
N ALA A 99 21.36 -14.78 -28.61
CA ALA A 99 20.81 -14.86 -29.96
C ALA A 99 20.24 -13.52 -30.44
N LEU A 100 19.67 -12.71 -29.54
CA LEU A 100 19.21 -11.36 -29.88
C LEU A 100 20.38 -10.45 -30.26
N HIS A 101 21.46 -10.43 -29.47
CA HIS A 101 22.69 -9.68 -29.78
C HIS A 101 23.28 -10.08 -31.14
N GLN A 102 23.36 -11.38 -31.42
CA GLN A 102 23.85 -11.90 -32.70
C GLN A 102 22.97 -11.46 -33.88
N LYS A 103 21.64 -11.47 -33.70
CA LYS A 103 20.68 -11.10 -34.75
C LYS A 103 20.64 -9.61 -35.05
N THR A 104 20.86 -8.77 -34.05
CA THR A 104 20.87 -7.30 -34.19
C THR A 104 22.26 -6.74 -34.47
N GLY A 105 23.31 -7.57 -34.41
CA GLY A 105 24.70 -7.12 -34.56
C GLY A 105 25.22 -6.30 -33.37
N VAL A 106 24.50 -6.28 -32.25
CA VAL A 106 24.91 -5.54 -31.04
C VAL A 106 25.94 -6.37 -30.27
N PRO A 107 27.12 -5.82 -29.93
CA PRO A 107 28.11 -6.55 -29.14
C PRO A 107 27.54 -6.99 -27.80
N GLN A 108 28.00 -8.15 -27.30
CA GLN A 108 27.60 -8.62 -25.97
C GLN A 108 28.30 -7.76 -24.92
N GLY A 109 27.53 -7.25 -23.97
CA GLY A 109 28.04 -6.36 -22.92
C GLY A 109 26.99 -5.37 -22.41
N PRO A 110 27.42 -4.36 -21.64
CA PRO A 110 26.53 -3.32 -21.14
C PRO A 110 25.89 -2.58 -22.32
N CYS A 111 24.58 -2.32 -22.20
CA CYS A 111 23.81 -1.66 -23.25
C CYS A 111 23.50 -0.21 -22.85
N GLY A 112 23.69 0.71 -23.78
CA GLY A 112 23.19 2.08 -23.73
C GLY A 112 21.89 2.23 -24.52
N PHE A 113 21.56 3.48 -24.85
CA PHE A 113 20.33 3.81 -25.57
C PHE A 113 20.40 3.47 -27.07
N GLU A 114 21.59 3.46 -27.66
CA GLU A 114 21.78 3.10 -29.07
C GLU A 114 21.48 1.62 -29.31
N GLU A 115 21.97 0.75 -28.43
CA GLU A 115 21.68 -0.68 -28.46
C GLU A 115 20.19 -0.95 -28.23
N ILE A 116 19.57 -0.23 -27.29
CA ILE A 116 18.12 -0.32 -27.03
C ILE A 116 17.32 0.04 -28.29
N ALA A 117 17.71 1.08 -29.02
CA ALA A 117 17.04 1.49 -30.25
C ALA A 117 17.12 0.40 -31.33
N LEU A 118 18.27 -0.29 -31.45
CA LEU A 118 18.43 -1.42 -32.38
C LEU A 118 17.54 -2.61 -31.99
N PHE A 119 17.48 -2.96 -30.71
CA PHE A 119 16.58 -4.00 -30.22
C PHE A 119 15.11 -3.64 -30.44
N GLU A 120 14.75 -2.38 -30.23
CA GLU A 120 13.41 -1.84 -30.41
C GLU A 120 12.94 -1.93 -31.86
N GLN A 121 13.81 -1.58 -32.81
CA GLN A 121 13.55 -1.70 -34.24
C GLN A 121 13.37 -3.16 -34.66
N TYR A 122 14.25 -4.05 -34.19
CA TYR A 122 14.20 -5.47 -34.53
C TYR A 122 12.95 -6.16 -33.98
N LEU A 123 12.63 -5.92 -32.71
CA LEU A 123 11.50 -6.57 -32.02
C LEU A 123 10.16 -5.89 -32.29
N LYS A 124 10.16 -4.72 -32.94
CA LYS A 124 8.97 -3.90 -33.22
C LYS A 124 8.17 -3.59 -31.96
N ILE A 125 8.84 -3.09 -30.93
CA ILE A 125 8.25 -2.71 -29.63
C ILE A 125 8.45 -1.21 -29.37
N GLN A 126 7.84 -0.69 -28.30
CA GLN A 126 8.19 0.59 -27.69
C GLN A 126 8.86 0.36 -26.34
N VAL A 127 10.10 0.83 -26.18
CA VAL A 127 10.84 0.75 -24.90
C VAL A 127 10.79 2.09 -24.19
N ILE A 128 10.44 2.07 -22.90
CA ILE A 128 10.53 3.23 -22.01
C ILE A 128 11.46 2.88 -20.85
N VAL A 129 12.55 3.63 -20.70
CA VAL A 129 13.51 3.43 -19.61
C VAL A 129 13.33 4.52 -18.58
N ILE A 130 13.22 4.10 -17.31
CA ILE A 130 13.21 4.96 -16.14
C ILE A 130 14.53 4.73 -15.40
N SER A 131 15.24 5.78 -15.00
CA SER A 131 16.55 5.60 -14.33
C SER A 131 16.63 6.26 -12.96
N THR A 132 17.30 5.60 -12.03
CA THR A 132 17.58 6.14 -10.68
C THR A 132 18.49 7.35 -10.73
N THR A 133 19.47 7.39 -11.65
CA THR A 133 20.36 8.53 -11.87
C THR A 133 19.60 9.77 -12.33
N ALA A 134 18.51 9.57 -13.07
CA ALA A 134 17.57 10.60 -13.48
C ALA A 134 16.43 10.81 -12.46
N LEU A 135 16.67 10.56 -11.16
CA LEU A 135 15.66 10.69 -10.09
C LEU A 135 14.37 9.89 -10.35
N ASN A 136 14.51 8.69 -10.91
CA ASN A 136 13.41 7.84 -11.39
C ASN A 136 12.51 8.54 -12.43
N GLN A 137 13.07 9.41 -13.27
CA GLN A 137 12.38 9.95 -14.44
C GLN A 137 12.66 9.11 -15.68
N VAL A 138 11.84 9.31 -16.71
CA VAL A 138 12.03 8.68 -18.01
C VAL A 138 13.28 9.26 -18.67
N CYS A 139 14.29 8.43 -18.92
CA CYS A 139 15.54 8.82 -19.57
C CYS A 139 15.60 8.40 -21.05
N TYR A 140 14.83 7.38 -21.44
CA TYR A 140 14.68 6.96 -22.82
C TYR A 140 13.21 6.67 -23.13
N LYS A 141 12.77 7.11 -24.29
CA LYS A 141 11.43 6.82 -24.81
C LYS A 141 11.54 6.62 -26.31
N GLY A 142 11.43 5.38 -26.74
CA GLY A 142 11.44 5.07 -28.16
C GLY A 142 10.14 5.45 -28.89
N PRO A 143 10.11 5.28 -30.21
CA PRO A 143 8.99 5.67 -31.06
C PRO A 143 7.67 5.06 -30.59
N VAL A 144 6.59 5.81 -30.76
CA VAL A 144 5.26 5.37 -30.31
C VAL A 144 4.82 4.16 -31.11
N ARG A 145 4.58 3.07 -30.39
CA ARG A 145 3.86 1.89 -30.87
C ARG A 145 2.74 1.60 -29.87
N GLU A 146 1.52 1.46 -30.35
CA GLU A 146 0.33 1.30 -29.49
C GLU A 146 0.17 -0.14 -29.00
N ASP A 147 0.70 -1.07 -29.78
CA ASP A 147 0.47 -2.49 -29.72
C ASP A 147 1.40 -3.21 -28.73
N ARG A 148 2.65 -2.75 -28.53
CA ARG A 148 3.64 -3.44 -27.68
C ARG A 148 4.57 -2.45 -26.97
N ARG A 149 4.18 -1.98 -25.77
CA ARG A 149 5.01 -1.10 -24.92
C ARG A 149 5.54 -1.83 -23.68
N ILE A 150 6.85 -1.70 -23.43
CA ILE A 150 7.51 -2.23 -22.23
C ILE A 150 8.18 -1.11 -21.42
N TYR A 151 8.36 -1.35 -20.12
CA TYR A 151 9.01 -0.41 -19.20
C TYR A 151 10.19 -1.10 -18.52
N LEU A 152 11.35 -0.45 -18.57
CA LEU A 152 12.58 -0.90 -17.92
C LEU A 152 13.00 0.08 -16.83
N TRP A 153 13.65 -0.44 -15.80
CA TRP A 153 14.24 0.33 -14.72
C TRP A 153 15.75 0.18 -14.73
N HIS A 154 16.46 1.27 -14.97
CA HIS A 154 17.92 1.32 -14.96
C HIS A 154 18.44 1.83 -13.62
N HIS A 155 19.18 0.99 -12.90
CA HIS A 155 19.79 1.32 -11.61
C HIS A 155 21.10 0.55 -11.45
N ASP A 156 22.12 1.15 -10.82
CA ASP A 156 23.40 0.48 -10.51
C ASP A 156 24.02 -0.30 -11.71
N ASN A 157 23.93 0.27 -12.92
CA ASN A 157 24.34 -0.35 -14.21
C ASN A 157 23.62 -1.68 -14.55
N HIS A 158 22.43 -1.89 -13.98
CA HIS A 158 21.57 -3.05 -14.18
C HIS A 158 20.18 -2.63 -14.68
N PHE A 159 19.53 -3.52 -15.44
CA PHE A 159 18.17 -3.33 -15.95
C PHE A 159 17.19 -4.33 -15.36
N ASP A 160 16.20 -3.84 -14.63
CA ASP A 160 15.05 -4.62 -14.16
C ASP A 160 13.78 -4.28 -14.97
N VAL A 161 12.78 -5.15 -14.94
CA VAL A 161 11.52 -4.93 -15.66
C VAL A 161 10.48 -4.27 -14.77
N ILE A 162 9.81 -3.24 -15.26
CA ILE A 162 8.65 -2.62 -14.62
C ILE A 162 7.37 -3.19 -15.23
N THR A 163 6.62 -3.97 -14.45
CA THR A 163 5.34 -4.55 -14.90
C THR A 163 4.18 -3.57 -14.78
N SER A 164 4.28 -2.61 -13.85
CA SER A 164 3.25 -1.61 -13.64
C SER A 164 3.88 -0.27 -13.25
N PRO A 165 3.87 0.74 -14.14
CA PRO A 165 4.35 2.09 -13.80
C PRO A 165 3.64 2.67 -12.57
N LYS A 166 2.33 2.42 -12.44
CA LYS A 166 1.55 2.83 -11.27
C LYS A 166 2.02 2.16 -9.97
N GLY A 167 2.40 0.89 -10.04
CA GLY A 167 2.99 0.18 -8.91
C GLY A 167 4.41 0.68 -8.58
N PHE A 168 5.19 0.96 -9.62
CA PHE A 168 6.56 1.45 -9.54
C PHE A 168 6.64 2.79 -8.80
N TYR A 169 5.98 3.84 -9.30
CA TYR A 169 5.92 5.14 -8.64
C TYR A 169 5.13 5.13 -7.33
N GLY A 170 4.34 4.07 -7.12
CA GLY A 170 3.38 3.96 -6.05
C GLY A 170 2.25 4.98 -6.18
N LYS A 171 1.34 4.98 -5.19
CA LYS A 171 0.23 5.95 -5.17
C LYS A 171 0.83 7.31 -4.84
N CYS A 172 1.15 8.09 -5.87
CA CYS A 172 1.67 9.43 -5.67
C CYS A 172 0.57 10.30 -5.05
N CYS A 173 0.74 10.71 -3.80
CA CYS A 173 -0.18 11.64 -3.14
C CYS A 173 -0.22 13.02 -3.82
N LYS A 174 0.71 13.31 -4.74
CA LYS A 174 0.77 14.51 -5.58
C LYS A 174 -0.03 14.37 -6.88
N VAL A 175 -0.47 13.17 -7.24
CA VAL A 175 -1.27 12.94 -8.45
C VAL A 175 -2.72 12.74 -8.03
N ILE A 176 -3.55 13.73 -8.36
CA ILE A 176 -4.98 13.71 -8.07
C ILE A 176 -5.71 13.02 -9.22
N GLN A 177 -6.60 12.08 -8.88
CA GLN A 177 -7.41 11.40 -9.90
C GLN A 177 -8.45 12.36 -10.48
N ARG A 178 -8.66 12.34 -11.80
CA ARG A 178 -9.63 13.22 -12.49
C ARG A 178 -11.06 13.12 -11.94
N LYS A 179 -11.46 11.94 -11.46
CA LYS A 179 -12.77 11.70 -10.81
C LYS A 179 -12.90 12.36 -9.43
N VAL A 180 -11.78 12.74 -8.82
CA VAL A 180 -11.73 13.40 -7.51
C VAL A 180 -11.59 14.92 -7.69
N CYS A 181 -10.79 15.34 -8.68
CA CYS A 181 -10.62 16.74 -9.05
C CYS A 181 -10.53 16.82 -10.58
N PRO A 182 -11.55 17.41 -11.25
CA PRO A 182 -11.50 17.70 -12.67
C PRO A 182 -10.30 18.57 -13.02
N LYS A 183 -9.78 18.45 -14.25
CA LYS A 183 -8.61 19.22 -14.70
C LYS A 183 -8.83 20.74 -14.57
N SER A 184 -10.06 21.22 -14.76
CA SER A 184 -10.44 22.63 -14.65
C SER A 184 -10.37 23.19 -13.23
N GLN A 185 -10.43 22.33 -12.20
CA GLN A 185 -10.46 22.74 -10.79
C GLN A 185 -9.16 22.42 -10.06
N HIS A 186 -8.18 21.84 -10.76
CA HIS A 186 -6.92 21.42 -10.15
C HIS A 186 -5.93 22.58 -10.04
N GLN A 187 -5.34 22.76 -8.85
CA GLN A 187 -4.16 23.58 -8.69
C GLN A 187 -2.93 22.71 -8.38
N CYS A 188 -1.84 22.95 -9.11
CA CYS A 188 -0.58 22.24 -8.89
C CYS A 188 -0.07 22.48 -7.46
N GLY A 189 0.45 21.43 -6.82
CA GLY A 189 0.88 21.46 -5.41
C GLY A 189 -0.22 21.07 -4.41
N GLU A 190 -1.46 20.91 -4.85
CA GLU A 190 -2.52 20.37 -4.01
C GLU A 190 -2.41 18.85 -3.83
N LYS A 191 -2.87 18.38 -2.67
CA LYS A 191 -2.97 16.96 -2.32
C LYS A 191 -4.37 16.65 -1.80
N ARG A 192 -4.80 15.40 -1.93
CA ARG A 192 -6.02 14.95 -1.26
C ARG A 192 -5.72 14.65 0.21
N CYS A 193 -6.32 15.40 1.12
CA CYS A 193 -6.20 15.15 2.56
C CYS A 193 -6.82 13.78 2.91
N PRO A 194 -6.10 12.88 3.60
CA PRO A 194 -6.67 11.59 4.02
C PRO A 194 -7.71 11.72 5.13
N ILE A 195 -7.70 12.83 5.88
CA ILE A 195 -8.57 13.08 7.03
C ILE A 195 -9.91 13.67 6.55
N CYS A 196 -9.91 14.88 6.01
CA CYS A 196 -11.14 15.53 5.55
C CYS A 196 -11.58 15.10 4.14
N LYS A 197 -10.79 14.26 3.45
CA LYS A 197 -11.04 13.75 2.08
C LYS A 197 -11.12 14.81 0.96
N LYS A 198 -10.93 16.09 1.30
CA LYS A 198 -10.90 17.24 0.37
C LYS A 198 -9.52 17.39 -0.30
N VAL A 199 -9.50 18.05 -1.45
CA VAL A 199 -8.27 18.53 -2.09
C VAL A 199 -7.86 19.83 -1.40
N VAL A 200 -6.59 19.91 -1.00
CA VAL A 200 -6.06 20.97 -0.13
C VAL A 200 -4.62 21.28 -0.51
N ALA A 201 -4.13 22.47 -0.16
CA ALA A 201 -2.74 22.86 -0.34
C ALA A 201 -1.76 21.94 0.44
N GLU A 202 -0.49 21.95 0.05
CA GLU A 202 0.55 21.10 0.64
C GLU A 202 0.70 21.29 2.16
N ASN A 203 0.48 22.51 2.66
CA ASN A 203 0.60 22.88 4.08
C ASN A 203 -0.71 22.74 4.88
N HIS A 204 -1.70 22.00 4.36
CA HIS A 204 -2.97 21.82 5.05
C HIS A 204 -2.82 21.13 6.42
N MET A 205 -3.16 21.87 7.47
CA MET A 205 -3.24 21.40 8.85
C MET A 205 -4.67 20.89 9.11
N CYS A 206 -4.86 19.58 8.98
CA CYS A 206 -6.15 18.95 9.31
C CYS A 206 -6.10 18.39 10.73
N TYR A 207 -6.90 18.96 11.62
CA TYR A 207 -7.04 18.48 13.00
C TYR A 207 -7.89 17.20 13.08
N LEU A 208 -7.75 16.46 14.18
CA LEU A 208 -8.58 15.30 14.52
C LEU A 208 -10.06 15.70 14.47
N GLN A 209 -10.85 14.97 13.68
CA GLN A 209 -12.29 15.21 13.55
C GLN A 209 -13.04 14.31 14.54
N LYS A 210 -14.04 14.85 15.23
CA LYS A 210 -14.98 14.05 16.03
C LYS A 210 -15.78 13.17 15.05
N GLU A 211 -15.70 11.85 15.18
CA GLU A 211 -16.63 10.98 14.47
C GLU A 211 -18.01 11.12 15.12
N SER A 212 -19.06 11.23 14.31
CA SER A 212 -20.42 11.12 14.81
C SER A 212 -20.60 9.74 15.45
N ALA A 213 -21.24 9.68 16.61
CA ALA A 213 -21.63 8.41 17.21
C ALA A 213 -22.36 7.55 16.18
N LYS A 214 -22.00 6.27 16.08
CA LYS A 214 -22.77 5.33 15.26
C LYS A 214 -24.18 5.28 15.84
N LYS A 215 -25.19 5.27 14.97
CA LYS A 215 -26.56 4.96 15.41
C LYS A 215 -26.53 3.61 16.12
N SER A 216 -27.17 3.56 17.29
CA SER A 216 -27.35 2.31 18.03
C SER A 216 -28.01 1.29 17.12
N ASN A 217 -27.55 0.04 17.23
CA ASN A 217 -28.13 -1.09 16.53
C ASN A 217 -28.96 -1.86 17.57
N GLU A 218 -30.24 -2.13 17.27
CA GLU A 218 -31.17 -2.86 18.16
C GLU A 218 -30.69 -4.26 18.55
N LYS A 219 -29.60 -4.74 17.94
CA LYS A 219 -29.00 -6.07 18.18
C LYS A 219 -27.92 -6.10 19.26
N LEU A 220 -27.70 -5.00 19.99
CA LEU A 220 -26.71 -4.94 21.07
C LEU A 220 -27.41 -5.06 22.42
N ILE A 221 -26.87 -5.92 23.27
CA ILE A 221 -27.27 -6.09 24.67
C ILE A 221 -26.07 -5.64 25.51
N PHE A 222 -26.31 -4.78 26.49
CA PHE A 222 -25.32 -4.41 27.50
C PHE A 222 -25.47 -5.42 28.63
N PHE A 223 -24.39 -6.07 29.06
CA PHE A 223 -24.45 -7.01 30.17
C PHE A 223 -23.24 -6.87 31.07
N ASP A 224 -23.41 -7.20 32.34
CA ASP A 224 -22.35 -7.21 33.34
C ASP A 224 -22.52 -8.38 34.31
N PHE A 225 -21.41 -8.82 34.90
CA PHE A 225 -21.33 -9.94 35.83
C PHE A 225 -20.62 -9.51 37.10
N GLU A 226 -21.25 -9.68 38.26
CA GLU A 226 -20.53 -9.64 39.52
C GLU A 226 -20.10 -11.05 39.92
N THR A 227 -18.93 -11.12 40.55
CA THR A 227 -18.32 -12.40 40.94
C THR A 227 -17.90 -12.38 42.40
N ASP A 228 -18.17 -13.47 43.11
CA ASP A 228 -17.55 -13.80 44.39
C ASP A 228 -16.24 -14.56 44.11
N GLN A 229 -15.16 -14.10 44.74
CA GLN A 229 -13.81 -14.65 44.60
C GLN A 229 -13.21 -15.12 45.93
N SER A 230 -14.02 -15.19 46.99
CA SER A 230 -13.58 -15.47 48.36
C SER A 230 -12.86 -16.81 48.53
N ASN A 231 -13.14 -17.79 47.67
CA ASN A 231 -12.53 -19.12 47.67
C ASN A 231 -11.39 -19.27 46.65
N GLY A 232 -11.00 -18.20 45.95
CA GLY A 232 -9.98 -18.22 44.89
C GLY A 232 -10.49 -18.69 43.52
N GLU A 233 -11.78 -19.03 43.39
CA GLU A 233 -12.45 -19.27 42.12
C GLU A 233 -13.41 -18.12 41.82
N HIS A 234 -13.57 -17.76 40.54
CA HIS A 234 -14.51 -16.71 40.13
C HIS A 234 -15.89 -17.33 39.96
N ILE A 235 -16.79 -17.13 40.92
CA ILE A 235 -18.16 -17.62 40.85
C ILE A 235 -19.10 -16.43 40.62
N VAL A 236 -19.83 -16.46 39.50
CA VAL A 236 -20.84 -15.43 39.19
C VAL A 236 -22.00 -15.56 40.17
N ASN A 237 -22.31 -14.49 40.89
CA ASN A 237 -23.42 -14.43 41.84
C ASN A 237 -24.47 -13.36 41.48
N PHE A 238 -24.21 -12.54 40.46
CA PHE A 238 -25.14 -11.56 39.93
C PHE A 238 -24.91 -11.33 38.43
N VAL A 239 -25.99 -11.31 37.66
CA VAL A 239 -25.97 -11.04 36.21
C VAL A 239 -27.00 -9.96 35.92
N VAL A 240 -26.60 -8.94 35.17
CA VAL A 240 -27.52 -7.95 34.60
C VAL A 240 -27.33 -7.87 33.11
N SER A 241 -28.43 -7.80 32.36
CA SER A 241 -28.41 -7.37 30.97
C SER A 241 -29.51 -6.37 30.66
N GLN A 242 -29.19 -5.39 29.84
CA GLN A 242 -30.06 -4.31 29.43
C GLN A 242 -30.10 -4.23 27.90
N TYR A 243 -31.31 -4.22 27.37
CA TYR A 243 -31.58 -3.98 25.96
C TYR A 243 -31.66 -2.47 25.69
N LEU A 244 -31.50 -2.11 24.42
CA LEU A 244 -31.46 -0.71 24.00
C LEU A 244 -32.80 0.04 24.17
N ASP A 245 -33.89 -0.70 24.35
CA ASP A 245 -35.24 -0.19 24.66
C ASP A 245 -35.47 0.02 26.17
N GLY A 246 -34.47 -0.28 27.00
CA GLY A 246 -34.55 -0.18 28.46
C GLY A 246 -35.08 -1.42 29.17
N THR A 247 -35.38 -2.51 28.44
CA THR A 247 -35.76 -3.78 29.06
C THR A 247 -34.55 -4.38 29.78
N GLU A 248 -34.73 -4.83 31.02
CA GLU A 248 -33.67 -5.41 31.83
C GLU A 248 -33.99 -6.86 32.21
N PHE A 249 -32.96 -7.68 32.21
CA PHE A 249 -32.99 -9.04 32.75
C PHE A 249 -31.92 -9.14 33.83
N VAL A 250 -32.36 -9.44 35.05
CA VAL A 250 -31.52 -9.51 36.24
C VAL A 250 -31.65 -10.89 36.86
N CYS A 251 -30.53 -11.54 37.15
CA CYS A 251 -30.47 -12.80 37.86
C CYS A 251 -29.52 -12.69 39.05
N GLU A 252 -30.03 -13.05 40.23
CA GLU A 252 -29.29 -13.04 41.49
C GLU A 252 -29.11 -14.47 42.00
N GLY A 253 -27.96 -14.74 42.62
CA GLY A 253 -27.63 -16.02 43.22
C GLY A 253 -26.50 -16.75 42.50
N TYR A 254 -25.97 -17.79 43.15
CA TYR A 254 -24.87 -18.60 42.59
C TYR A 254 -25.30 -19.49 41.40
N ASP A 255 -26.60 -19.53 41.08
CA ASP A 255 -27.17 -20.16 39.89
C ASP A 255 -27.53 -19.13 38.80
N ALA A 256 -27.10 -17.86 38.95
CA ALA A 256 -27.47 -16.78 38.04
C ALA A 256 -27.02 -17.02 36.59
N ILE A 257 -25.94 -17.78 36.38
CA ILE A 257 -25.47 -18.13 35.03
C ILE A 257 -26.35 -19.18 34.34
N ASP A 258 -26.99 -20.07 35.10
CA ASP A 258 -27.88 -21.10 34.54
C ASP A 258 -29.24 -20.52 34.12
N LYS A 259 -29.56 -19.33 34.65
CA LYS A 259 -30.80 -18.59 34.36
C LYS A 259 -30.64 -17.55 33.25
N PHE A 260 -29.41 -17.20 32.88
CA PHE A 260 -29.06 -16.22 31.85
C PHE A 260 -29.00 -16.83 30.45
#